data_AF-A0A3D1JQS6-F1
#
_entry.id   AF-A0A3D1JQS6-F1
#
_cell.length_a   1.000
_cell.length_b   1.000
_cell.length_c   1.000
_cell.angle_alpha   90.00
_cell.angle_beta   90.00
_cell.angle_gamma   90.00
#
_symmetry.space_group_name_H-M   'P 1'
#
loop_
_entity.id
_entity.type
_entity.pdbx_description
1 polymer ?
#
loop_
_entity_poly.entity_id
_entity_poly.type
_entity_poly.pdbx_seq_one_letter_code
_entity_poly.pdbx_strand_id
1 'polypeptide(L)' 'MSIPTPPSLTDGIADAVGFVGGALAGFWLGQWLGMDIFAPGYGNQSLVGIVLVGLGGGLGLHAARRWKSSRRSDASRD' A
#
# COMPACT_ATOMS: atom_id res chain seq x y z
N MET A 1 -7.98 -24.65 23.01
CA MET A 1 -7.27 -23.42 22.59
C MET A 1 -6.76 -23.66 21.17
N SER A 2 -7.45 -23.20 20.14
CA SER A 2 -6.99 -23.33 18.74
C SER A 2 -5.87 -22.32 18.50
N ILE A 3 -4.67 -22.81 18.20
CA ILE A 3 -3.50 -21.97 17.90
C ILE A 3 -3.78 -21.27 16.56
N PRO A 4 -3.75 -19.93 16.47
CA PRO A 4 -3.91 -19.24 15.20
C PRO A 4 -2.75 -19.64 14.27
N THR A 5 -3.07 -20.14 13.08
CA THR A 5 -2.06 -20.42 12.04
C THR A 5 -1.40 -19.10 11.65
N PRO A 6 -0.05 -19.00 11.72
CA PRO A 6 0.65 -17.78 11.35
C PRO A 6 0.44 -17.47 9.85
N PRO A 7 0.44 -16.18 9.47
CA PRO A 7 0.37 -15.80 8.06
C PRO A 7 1.53 -16.42 7.28
N SER A 8 1.25 -16.88 6.05
CA SER A 8 2.29 -17.45 5.19
C SER A 8 3.25 -16.37 4.70
N LEU A 9 4.48 -16.75 4.33
CA LEU A 9 5.42 -15.83 3.68
C LEU A 9 4.84 -15.20 2.42
N THR A 10 4.04 -15.96 1.67
CA THR A 10 3.34 -15.47 0.47
C THR A 10 2.36 -14.35 0.80
N ASP A 11 1.69 -14.43 1.95
CA ASP A 11 0.82 -13.35 2.41
C ASP A 11 1.64 -12.09 2.73
N GLY A 12 2.77 -12.23 3.43
CA GLY A 12 3.66 -11.12 3.70
C GLY A 12 4.20 -10.45 2.43
N ILE A 13 4.59 -11.24 1.43
CA ILE A 13 5.08 -10.73 0.14
C ILE A 13 3.96 -9.99 -0.61
N ALA A 14 2.74 -10.53 -0.65
CA ALA A 14 1.62 -9.85 -1.31
C ALA A 14 1.29 -8.50 -0.64
N ASP A 15 1.40 -8.43 0.68
CA ASP A 15 1.19 -7.20 1.45
C ASP A 15 2.30 -6.18 1.16
N ALA A 16 3.56 -6.61 1.10
CA ALA A 16 4.69 -5.75 0.74
C ALA A 16 4.58 -5.22 -0.69
N VAL A 17 4.21 -6.07 -1.66
CA VAL A 17 3.99 -5.65 -3.06
C VAL A 17 2.82 -4.67 -3.14
N GLY A 18 1.74 -4.92 -2.40
CA GLY A 18 0.61 -3.99 -2.31
C GLY A 18 1.02 -2.63 -1.74
N PHE A 19 1.81 -2.62 -0.67
CA PHE A 19 2.34 -1.40 -0.08
C PHE A 19 3.25 -0.64 -1.04
N VAL A 20 4.25 -1.31 -1.64
CA VAL A 20 5.20 -0.67 -2.57
C VAL A 20 4.49 -0.16 -3.81
N GLY A 21 3.58 -0.95 -4.39
CA GLY A 21 2.78 -0.53 -5.54
C GLY A 21 1.88 0.66 -5.23
N GLY A 22 1.24 0.67 -4.05
CA GLY A 22 0.43 1.79 -3.59
C GLY A 22 1.26 3.06 -3.36
N ALA A 23 2.45 2.92 -2.75
CA ALA A 23 3.35 4.04 -2.51
C ALA A 23 3.86 4.65 -3.82
N LEU A 24 4.18 3.80 -4.81
CA LEU A 24 4.60 4.23 -6.14
C LEU A 24 3.47 4.96 -6.89
N ALA A 25 2.22 4.47 -6.76
CA ALA A 25 1.05 5.14 -7.31
C ALA A 25 0.79 6.50 -6.64
N GLY A 26 0.93 6.59 -5.31
CA GLY A 26 0.86 7.84 -4.57
C GLY A 26 1.96 8.83 -4.97
N PHE A 27 3.17 8.33 -5.23
CA PHE A 27 4.28 9.13 -5.75
C PHE A 27 3.97 9.70 -7.13
N TRP A 28 3.49 8.86 -8.06
CA TRP A 28 3.08 9.31 -9.39
C TRP A 28 1.94 10.32 -9.35
N LEU A 29 0.96 10.13 -8.46
CA LEU A 29 -0.11 11.11 -8.24
C LEU A 29 0.43 12.43 -7.70
N GLY A 30 1.35 12.39 -6.73
CA GLY A 30 2.01 13.56 -6.19
C GLY A 30 2.79 14.33 -7.27
N GLN A 31 3.50 13.58 -8.13
CA GLN A 31 4.22 14.14 -9.26
C GLN A 31 3.27 14.81 -10.27
N TRP A 32 2.13 14.18 -10.59
CA TRP A 32 1.10 14.76 -11.47
C TRP A 32 0.44 16.00 -10.88
N LEU A 33 0.28 16.06 -9.56
CA LEU A 33 -0.23 17.22 -8.84
C LEU A 33 0.80 18.36 -8.71
N GLY A 34 1.99 18.22 -9.32
CA GLY A 34 3.06 19.21 -9.27
C GLY A 34 3.68 19.34 -7.89
N MET A 35 3.45 18.39 -6.99
CA MET A 35 4.11 18.33 -5.69
C MET A 35 5.49 17.75 -5.87
N ASP A 36 6.44 18.65 -6.15
CA ASP A 36 7.82 18.25 -6.33
C ASP A 36 8.43 17.89 -4.97
N ILE A 37 8.47 16.58 -4.70
CA ILE A 37 9.00 16.02 -3.44
C ILE A 37 10.48 16.41 -3.26
N PHE A 38 11.17 16.74 -4.36
CA PHE A 38 12.56 17.16 -4.39
C PHE A 38 12.75 18.67 -4.53
N ALA A 39 11.69 19.49 -4.44
CA ALA A 39 11.84 20.94 -4.45
C ALA A 39 12.77 21.39 -3.30
N PRO A 40 13.81 22.19 -3.61
CA PRO A 40 14.73 22.68 -2.59
C PRO A 40 13.98 23.59 -1.61
N GLY A 41 14.07 23.29 -0.31
CA GLY A 41 13.48 24.09 0.78
C GLY A 41 12.46 23.37 1.65
N TYR A 42 12.11 22.10 1.38
CA TYR A 42 11.12 21.36 2.19
C TYR A 42 9.77 22.12 2.28
N GLY A 43 9.36 22.76 1.19
CA GLY A 43 8.11 23.52 1.14
C GLY A 43 6.87 22.63 1.31
N ASN A 44 5.71 23.24 1.57
CA ASN A 44 4.44 22.53 1.79
C ASN A 44 4.14 21.46 0.71
N GLN A 45 4.58 21.67 -0.54
CA GLN A 45 4.47 20.65 -1.62
C GLN A 45 5.21 19.35 -1.31
N SER A 46 6.43 19.40 -0.77
CA SER A 46 7.18 18.19 -0.42
C SER A 46 6.51 17.45 0.74
N LEU A 47 5.96 18.18 1.71
CA LEU A 47 5.22 17.58 2.84
C LEU A 47 3.95 16.88 2.38
N VAL A 48 3.15 17.53 1.53
CA VAL A 48 1.92 16.93 0.99
C VAL A 48 2.28 15.75 0.08
N GLY A 49 3.37 15.82 -0.69
CA GLY A 49 3.87 14.70 -1.49
C GLY A 49 4.23 13.47 -0.65
N ILE A 50 4.96 13.64 0.46
CA ILE A 50 5.28 12.56 1.40
C ILE A 50 4.01 11.95 2.00
N VAL A 51 3.05 12.78 2.42
CA VAL A 51 1.76 12.31 2.94
C VAL A 51 0.99 11.54 1.86
N LEU A 52 1.01 11.99 0.61
CA LEU A 52 0.35 11.32 -0.51
C LEU A 52 0.96 9.93 -0.78
N VAL A 53 2.29 9.83 -0.75
CA VAL A 53 3.02 8.56 -0.90
C VAL A 53 2.70 7.62 0.25
N GLY A 54 2.73 8.11 1.49
CA GLY A 54 2.38 7.34 2.69
C GLY A 54 0.95 6.82 2.65
N LEU A 55 0.00 7.68 2.25
CA LEU A 55 -1.40 7.30 2.05
C LEU A 55 -1.56 6.30 0.91
N GLY A 56 -0.85 6.49 -0.20
CA GLY A 56 -0.81 5.55 -1.31
C GLY A 56 -0.34 4.17 -0.87
N GLY A 57 0.76 4.08 -0.13
CA GLY A 57 1.28 2.82 0.40
C GLY A 57 0.32 2.14 1.38
N GLY A 58 -0.26 2.91 2.30
CA GLY A 58 -1.26 2.41 3.25
C GLY A 58 -2.52 1.86 2.54
N LEU A 59 -3.03 2.57 1.54
CA LEU A 59 -4.17 2.14 0.73
C LEU A 59 -3.85 0.91 -0.13
N GLY A 60 -2.65 0.84 -0.71
CA GLY A 60 -2.20 -0.31 -1.48
C GLY A 60 -2.07 -1.59 -0.65
N LEU A 61 -1.56 -1.47 0.59
CA LEU A 61 -1.57 -2.56 1.56
C LEU A 61 -2.99 -2.99 1.96
N HIS A 62 -3.90 -2.02 2.15
CA HIS A 62 -5.31 -2.32 2.43
C HIS A 62 -6.00 -3.04 1.26
N ALA A 63 -5.70 -2.64 0.02
CA ALA A 63 -6.21 -3.31 -1.18
C ALA A 63 -5.68 -4.75 -1.29
N ALA A 64 -4.37 -4.96 -1.06
CA ALA A 64 -3.77 -6.30 -1.07
C ALA A 64 -4.38 -7.22 0.00
N ARG A 65 -4.59 -6.70 1.22
CA ARG A 65 -5.27 -7.46 2.29
C ARG A 65 -6.72 -7.77 1.96
N ARG A 66 -7.46 -6.83 1.38
CA ARG A 66 -8.85 -7.06 0.97
C ARG A 66 -8.94 -8.10 -0.14
N TRP A 67 -8.04 -8.05 -1.12
CA TRP A 67 -8.05 -8.99 -2.24
C TRP A 67 -7.72 -10.43 -1.80
N LYS A 68 -6.79 -10.57 -0.85
CA LYS A 68 -6.45 -11.83 -0.20
C LYS A 68 -7.61 -12.38 0.63
N SER A 69 -8.31 -11.52 1.39
CA SER A 69 -9.51 -11.92 2.13
C SER A 69 -10.62 -12.43 1.21
N SER A 70 -10.83 -11.80 0.05
CA SER A 70 -11.82 -12.26 -0.94
C SER A 70 -11.46 -13.62 -1.53
N ARG A 71 -10.19 -13.90 -1.82
CA ARG A 71 -9.74 -15.21 -2.34
C ARG A 71 -9.89 -16.35 -1.31
N ARG A 72 -9.73 -16.05 -0.02
CA ARG A 72 -9.93 -17.05 1.04
C ARG A 72 -11.40 -17.46 1.19
N SER A 73 -12.34 -16.63 0.74
CA SER A 73 -13.78 -16.92 0.72
C SER A 73 -14.21 -17.81 -0.46
N ASP A 74 -13.47 -17.82 -1.57
CA ASP A 74 -13.72 -18.73 -2.70
C ASP A 74 -13.18 -20.15 -2.41
N ALA A 75 -12.04 -20.28 -1.73
CA ALA A 75 -11.44 -21.58 -1.42
C ALA A 75 -12.25 -22.44 -0.43
N SER A 76 -13.30 -21.89 0.19
CA SER A 76 -14.21 -22.62 1.09
C SER A 76 -15.54 -22.99 0.42
N ARG A 77 -15.66 -22.82 -0.90
CA ARG A 77 -16.91 -23.03 -1.66
C ARG A 77 -16.87 -24.26 -2.58
N ASP A 78 -15.78 -25.01 -2.57
CA ASP A 78 -15.57 -26.25 -3.34
C ASP A 78 -15.41 -27.47 -2.42
#